data_AF-A0A920RYL0-F1
#
_entry.id   AF-A0A920RYL0-F1
#
_cell.length_a   1.000
_cell.length_b   1.000
_cell.length_c   1.000
_cell.angle_alpha   90.00
_cell.angle_beta   90.00
_cell.angle_gamma   90.00
#
_symmetry.space_group_name_H-M   'P 1'
#
loop_
_entity.id
_entity.type
_entity.pdbx_description
1 polymer ?
#
loop_
_entity_poly.entity_id
_entity_poly.type
_entity_poly.pdbx_seq_one_letter_code
_entity_poly.pdbx_strand_id
1 'polypeptide(L)'
;MAGFDPNDSTSSPEEVPKYSKFINDNLSGKTVGLPKEFFDGSLEAKYQDLISECIKVYENMGVNFKEISLPNIKYSVPTYYVVAPAECHQI
;
A
#
# COMPACT_ATOMS: atom_id res chain seq x y z
N MET A 1 13.10 14.64 5.84
CA MET A 1 12.75 14.47 4.41
C MET A 1 11.27 14.66 4.14
N ALA A 2 10.37 14.39 5.10
CA ALA A 2 8.99 14.88 5.02
C ALA A 2 8.90 16.32 5.54
N GLY A 3 7.96 17.11 5.01
CA GLY A 3 7.69 18.49 5.41
C GLY A 3 7.26 19.33 4.21
N PHE A 4 6.52 20.41 4.48
CA PHE A 4 6.19 21.39 3.45
C PHE A 4 7.47 22.08 2.94
N ASP A 5 7.60 22.20 1.62
CA ASP A 5 8.67 22.96 0.95
C ASP A 5 8.07 24.14 0.19
N PRO A 6 8.39 25.40 0.55
CA PRO A 6 7.87 26.58 -0.13
C PRO A 6 8.31 26.71 -1.60
N ASN A 7 9.33 25.95 -2.04
CA ASN A 7 9.80 25.95 -3.43
C ASN A 7 9.13 24.87 -4.31
N ASP A 8 8.31 24.00 -3.72
CA ASP A 8 7.58 22.97 -4.44
C ASP A 8 6.07 23.26 -4.34
N SER A 9 5.49 23.69 -5.46
CA SER A 9 4.06 24.03 -5.56
C SER A 9 3.13 22.84 -5.37
N THR A 10 3.64 21.61 -5.45
CA THR A 10 2.88 20.37 -5.22
C THR A 10 3.06 19.82 -3.80
N SER A 11 3.89 20.47 -2.97
CA SER A 11 4.14 20.06 -1.60
C SER A 11 2.89 20.19 -0.73
N SER A 12 2.59 19.14 0.05
CA SER A 12 1.45 19.17 0.97
C SER A 12 1.72 20.10 2.16
N PRO A 13 0.77 20.99 2.53
CA PRO A 13 0.91 21.85 3.69
C PRO A 13 0.60 21.14 5.02
N GLU A 14 0.28 19.84 5.00
CA GLU A 14 -0.04 19.08 6.21
C GLU A 14 1.15 18.97 7.16
N GLU A 15 0.86 19.07 8.46
CA GLU A 15 1.88 18.89 9.49
C GLU A 15 2.39 17.45 9.51
N VAL A 16 3.72 17.31 9.51
CA VAL A 16 4.37 16.01 9.57
C VAL A 16 4.34 15.49 11.00
N PRO A 17 3.64 14.39 11.29
CA PRO A 17 3.65 13.81 12.62
C PRO A 17 5.02 13.19 12.90
N LYS A 18 5.41 13.11 14.18
CA LYS A 18 6.66 12.45 14.58
C LYS A 18 6.51 10.93 14.44
N TYR A 19 6.74 10.40 13.23
CA TYR A 19 6.53 8.99 12.87
C TYR A 19 7.16 8.00 13.85
N SER A 20 8.34 8.33 14.39
CA SER A 20 9.04 7.48 15.35
C SER A 20 8.28 7.21 16.64
N LYS A 21 7.29 8.02 16.99
CA LYS A 21 6.42 7.77 18.14
C LYS A 21 5.49 6.57 17.96
N PHE A 22 5.18 6.19 16.72
CA PHE A 22 4.17 5.16 16.41
C PHE A 22 4.77 3.78 16.11
N ILE A 23 6.11 3.63 16.09
CA ILE A 23 6.79 2.39 15.69
C ILE A 23 6.43 1.20 16.57
N ASN A 24 6.20 1.43 17.86
CA ASN A 24 5.91 0.40 18.84
C ASN A 24 4.43 0.37 19.24
N ASP A 25 3.57 1.03 18.46
CA ASP A 25 2.14 1.06 18.75
C ASP A 25 1.55 -0.35 18.60
N ASN A 26 0.60 -0.64 19.48
CA ASN A 26 -0.13 -1.90 19.42
C ASN A 26 -1.00 -1.94 18.16
N LEU A 27 -0.86 -3.00 17.37
CA LEU A 27 -1.62 -3.22 16.13
C LEU A 27 -3.00 -3.84 16.36
N SER A 28 -3.30 -4.26 17.60
CA SER A 28 -4.57 -4.87 17.96
C SER A 28 -5.76 -3.98 17.61
N GLY A 29 -6.77 -4.57 16.97
CA GLY A 29 -7.99 -3.89 16.54
C GLY A 29 -7.86 -3.11 15.22
N LYS A 30 -6.66 -3.03 14.62
CA LYS A 30 -6.51 -2.48 13.26
C LYS A 30 -7.08 -3.44 12.22
N THR A 31 -7.61 -2.88 11.14
CA THR A 31 -8.16 -3.66 10.02
C THR A 31 -7.30 -3.50 8.78
N VAL A 32 -6.84 -4.60 8.21
CA VAL A 32 -6.07 -4.65 6.96
C VAL A 32 -6.95 -5.21 5.85
N GLY A 33 -7.00 -4.49 4.72
CA GLY A 33 -7.71 -4.93 3.52
C GLY A 33 -6.85 -5.86 2.67
N LEU A 34 -7.39 -7.02 2.27
CA LEU A 34 -6.77 -7.94 1.32
C LEU A 34 -7.51 -7.86 -0.03
N PRO A 35 -6.93 -7.22 -1.06
CA PRO A 35 -7.54 -7.17 -2.39
C PRO A 35 -7.60 -8.55 -3.02
N LYS A 36 -8.81 -9.03 -3.35
CA LYS A 36 -9.03 -10.33 -4.01
C LYS A 36 -8.23 -10.46 -5.30
N GLU A 37 -8.13 -9.36 -6.03
CA GLU A 37 -7.47 -9.28 -7.33
C GLU A 37 -5.96 -9.54 -7.26
N PHE A 38 -5.33 -9.46 -6.08
CA PHE A 38 -3.92 -9.84 -5.91
C PHE A 38 -3.70 -11.34 -5.67
N PHE A 39 -4.78 -12.10 -5.44
CA PHE A 39 -4.74 -13.55 -5.21
C PHE A 39 -5.39 -14.31 -6.38
N ASP A 40 -5.28 -13.79 -7.59
CA ASP A 40 -5.90 -14.31 -8.82
C ASP A 40 -5.24 -15.59 -9.39
N GLY A 41 -4.27 -16.17 -8.67
CA GLY A 41 -3.55 -17.38 -9.06
C GLY A 41 -2.32 -17.13 -9.94
N SER A 42 -1.99 -15.87 -10.26
CA SER A 42 -0.74 -15.53 -10.97
C SER A 42 0.52 -15.65 -10.10
N LEU A 43 0.36 -15.65 -8.77
CA LEU A 43 1.46 -15.72 -7.81
C LEU A 43 1.91 -17.18 -7.60
N GLU A 44 3.22 -17.45 -7.65
CA GLU A 44 3.77 -18.78 -7.33
C GLU A 44 3.37 -19.23 -5.92
N ALA A 45 3.06 -20.52 -5.76
CA ALA A 45 2.56 -21.11 -4.51
C ALA A 45 3.44 -20.78 -3.29
N LYS A 46 4.77 -20.84 -3.43
CA LYS A 46 5.72 -20.53 -2.34
C LYS A 46 5.52 -19.11 -1.75
N TYR A 47 5.11 -18.14 -2.57
CA TYR A 47 4.87 -16.77 -2.12
C TYR A 47 3.47 -16.62 -1.53
N GLN A 48 2.48 -17.34 -2.05
CA GLN A 48 1.14 -17.40 -1.44
C GLN A 48 1.20 -17.98 -0.02
N ASP A 49 2.00 -19.05 0.16
CA ASP A 49 2.22 -19.68 1.46
C ASP A 49 2.89 -18.70 2.44
N LEU A 50 3.94 -18.01 2.00
CA LEU A 50 4.63 -17.00 2.81
C LEU A 50 3.69 -15.86 3.24
N ILE A 51 2.87 -15.35 2.33
CA ILE A 51 1.89 -14.29 2.65
C ILE A 51 0.86 -14.81 3.66
N SER A 52 0.41 -16.06 3.49
CA SER A 52 -0.54 -16.70 4.41
C SER A 52 0.04 -16.88 5.81
N GLU A 53 1.33 -17.23 5.92
CA GLU A 53 2.06 -17.26 7.19
C GLU A 53 2.15 -15.88 7.84
N CYS A 54 2.50 -14.85 7.06
CA CYS A 54 2.54 -13.48 7.56
C CYS A 54 1.17 -13.02 8.09
N ILE A 55 0.08 -13.30 7.37
CA ILE A 55 -1.28 -12.97 7.80
C ILE A 55 -1.56 -13.58 9.17
N LYS A 56 -1.27 -14.87 9.37
CA LYS A 56 -1.48 -15.56 10.67
C LYS A 56 -0.70 -14.92 11.80
N VAL A 57 0.54 -14.48 11.54
CA VAL A 57 1.35 -13.78 12.56
C VAL A 57 0.67 -12.48 12.98
N TYR A 58 0.18 -11.68 12.04
CA TYR A 58 -0.52 -10.43 12.35
C TYR A 58 -1.91 -10.64 12.97
N GLU A 59 -2.63 -11.69 12.59
CA GLU A 59 -3.88 -12.09 13.26
C GLU A 59 -3.64 -12.43 14.74
N ASN A 60 -2.56 -13.17 15.04
CA ASN A 60 -2.17 -13.46 16.42
C ASN A 60 -1.76 -12.20 17.21
N MET A 61 -1.32 -11.15 16.52
CA MET A 61 -1.06 -9.82 17.12
C MET A 61 -2.34 -8.98 17.27
N GLY A 62 -3.51 -9.50 16.89
CA GLY A 62 -4.81 -8.87 17.05
C GLY A 62 -5.25 -7.99 15.87
N VAL A 63 -4.59 -8.11 14.71
CA VAL A 63 -5.02 -7.43 13.47
C VAL A 63 -6.18 -8.18 12.83
N ASN A 64 -7.20 -7.45 12.40
CA ASN A 64 -8.33 -8.00 11.66
C ASN A 64 -8.05 -7.92 10.15
N PHE A 65 -8.24 -9.01 9.43
CA PHE A 65 -8.17 -8.98 7.96
C PHE A 65 -9.56 -8.96 7.36
N LYS A 66 -9.74 -8.13 6.33
CA LYS A 66 -10.99 -8.04 5.57
C LYS A 66 -10.70 -8.15 4.09
N GLU A 67 -11.41 -9.04 3.42
CA GLU A 67 -11.35 -9.15 1.98
C GLU A 67 -12.01 -7.93 1.32
N ILE A 68 -11.29 -7.28 0.40
CA ILE A 68 -11.75 -6.10 -0.35
C ILE A 68 -11.62 -6.35 -1.85
N SER A 69 -12.36 -5.58 -2.65
CA SER A 69 -12.27 -5.66 -4.12
C SER A 69 -11.82 -4.32 -4.68
N LEU A 70 -10.82 -4.39 -5.56
CA LEU A 70 -10.30 -3.29 -6.36
C LEU A 70 -10.49 -3.62 -7.85
N PRO A 71 -11.71 -3.47 -8.40
CA PRO A 71 -12.06 -4.00 -9.73
C PRO A 71 -11.23 -3.40 -10.88
N ASN A 72 -10.66 -2.21 -10.68
CA ASN A 72 -9.88 -1.48 -11.67
C ASN A 72 -8.36 -1.70 -11.52
N ILE A 73 -7.89 -2.46 -10.52
CA ILE A 73 -6.45 -2.57 -10.23
C ILE A 73 -5.66 -3.20 -11.38
N LYS A 74 -6.28 -4.07 -12.17
CA LYS A 74 -5.70 -4.66 -13.39
C LYS A 74 -5.28 -3.62 -14.44
N TYR A 75 -5.85 -2.42 -14.39
CA TYR A 75 -5.50 -1.33 -15.30
C TYR A 75 -4.35 -0.45 -14.78
N SER A 76 -3.88 -0.66 -13.54
CA SER A 76 -2.80 0.15 -12.96
C SER A 76 -1.53 0.14 -13.82
N VAL A 77 -1.10 -1.03 -14.28
CA VAL A 77 0.08 -1.21 -15.13
C VAL A 77 -0.07 -0.45 -16.46
N PRO A 78 -1.08 -0.71 -17.31
CA PRO A 78 -1.22 0.02 -18.57
C PRO A 78 -1.44 1.53 -18.36
N THR A 79 -2.18 1.94 -17.33
CA THR A 79 -2.35 3.37 -17.01
C THR A 79 -1.00 4.02 -16.68
N TYR A 80 -0.16 3.37 -15.88
CA TYR A 80 1.19 3.86 -15.57
C TYR A 80 2.05 4.00 -16.83
N TYR A 81 2.01 3.01 -17.73
CA TYR A 81 2.75 3.05 -19.01
C TYR A 81 2.22 4.06 -20.02
N VAL A 82 1.08 4.71 -19.77
CA VAL A 82 0.61 5.84 -20.57
C VAL A 82 1.00 7.16 -19.90
N VAL A 83 0.68 7.31 -18.61
CA VAL A 83 0.86 8.58 -17.89
C VAL A 83 2.34 8.90 -17.70
N ALA A 84 3.15 7.96 -17.19
CA ALA A 84 4.54 8.24 -16.88
C ALA A 84 5.36 8.59 -18.15
N PRO A 85 5.20 7.88 -19.30
CA PRO A 85 5.82 8.33 -20.54
C PRO A 85 5.26 9.65 -21.05
N ALA A 86 3.97 9.92 -20.93
CA ALA A 86 3.40 11.20 -21.37
C ALA A 86 4.00 12.39 -20.61
N GLU A 87 4.21 12.26 -19.30
CA GLU A 87 4.87 13.29 -18.47
C GLU A 87 6.37 13.42 -18.82
N CYS A 88 7.05 12.31 -19.10
CA CYS A 88 8.48 12.31 -19.43
C CYS A 88 8.79 12.91 -20.82
N HIS A 89 7.93 12.67 -21.83
CA HIS A 89 8.11 13.20 -23.19
C HIS A 89 7.58 14.63 -23.37
N GLN A 90 6.97 15.24 -22.34
CA GLN A 90 6.61 16.65 -22.34
C GLN A 90 7.80 17.60 -22.06
N ILE A 91 9.01 17.06 -21.99
CA ILE A 91 10.29 17.77 -21.83
C ILE A 91 11.12 17.54 -23.09
#